data_AF-A0A6A6HU33-F1
#
_entry.id   AF-A0A6A6HU33-F1
#
_cell.length_a   1.000
_cell.length_b   1.000
_cell.length_c   1.000
_cell.angle_alpha   90.00
_cell.angle_beta   90.00
_cell.angle_gamma   90.00
#
_symmetry.space_group_name_H-M   'P 1'
#
loop_
_entity.id
_entity.type
_entity.pdbx_description
1 polymer ?
#
loop_
_entity_poly.entity_id
_entity_poly.type
_entity_poly.pdbx_seq_one_letter_code
_entity_poly.pdbx_strand_id
1 'polypeptide(L)'
;SNMRPPFLYRVFYETSATLSSYVSKHTHVKHREQPKLKLREGNAFQAISKFSAARDLTRVRMERHLRWQQKRDPSSYISAFNCIRYAVRRAEFHSNHSQRIGQRISVAKISTSGLIAATVRGTLEETVLTTWKDSLLGKTESVTVTTRDVQIPAWVHESAIPDDAAAISVEQLATSGAVMWLSITELRLSNLKVPATKGHDYEWLACGAIPKSNIIRIMPFDGTTLHQEQGPKVVRSLRSREPWVFDWQQQMWILRA
;
A
#
# COMPACT_ATOMS: atom_id res chain seq x y z
N SER A 1 -2.03 3.38 -20.46
CA SER A 1 -2.84 2.15 -20.52
C SER A 1 -3.58 2.05 -19.20
N ASN A 2 -4.88 2.35 -19.21
CA ASN A 2 -5.77 2.48 -18.04
C ASN A 2 -6.41 1.12 -17.67
N MET A 3 -5.66 0.03 -17.81
CA MET A 3 -6.22 -1.29 -17.55
C MET A 3 -6.19 -1.60 -16.06
N ARG A 4 -7.37 -1.63 -15.45
CA ARG A 4 -7.60 -2.25 -14.15
C ARG A 4 -7.06 -3.67 -14.18
N PRO A 5 -6.03 -4.03 -13.39
CA PRO A 5 -5.60 -5.41 -13.31
C PRO A 5 -6.73 -6.23 -12.67
N PRO A 6 -7.00 -7.48 -13.11
CA PRO A 6 -8.07 -8.30 -12.54
C PRO A 6 -7.84 -8.62 -11.06
N PHE A 7 -6.57 -8.61 -10.64
CA PHE A 7 -6.18 -8.86 -9.26
C PHE A 7 -4.98 -7.97 -8.88
N LEU A 8 -4.91 -7.66 -7.59
CA LEU A 8 -3.70 -7.10 -6.96
C LEU A 8 -3.09 -8.14 -6.03
N TYR A 9 -1.79 -8.04 -5.81
CA TYR A 9 -1.02 -9.00 -5.01
C TYR A 9 -0.25 -8.28 -3.93
N ARG A 10 -0.59 -8.52 -2.67
CA ARG A 10 0.08 -7.88 -1.54
C ARG A 10 0.98 -8.86 -0.82
N VAL A 11 2.28 -8.56 -0.78
CA VAL A 11 3.22 -9.26 0.09
C VAL A 11 3.07 -8.73 1.50
N PHE A 12 3.00 -9.63 2.48
CA PHE A 12 2.99 -9.29 3.89
C PHE A 12 3.70 -10.37 4.71
N TYR A 13 4.05 -10.00 5.94
CA TYR A 13 4.79 -10.83 6.88
C TYR A 13 4.57 -10.28 8.29
N GLU A 14 5.06 -11.00 9.29
CA GLU A 14 4.72 -10.80 10.70
C GLU A 14 5.00 -9.38 11.24
N THR A 15 6.09 -8.74 10.82
CA THR A 15 6.52 -7.40 11.25
C THR A 15 6.26 -6.33 10.18
N SER A 16 5.39 -6.61 9.21
CA SER A 16 5.04 -5.61 8.20
C SER A 16 4.41 -4.38 8.86
N ALA A 17 4.70 -3.19 8.32
CA ALA A 17 4.17 -1.91 8.80
C ALA A 17 2.70 -1.70 8.37
N THR A 18 1.88 -2.73 8.52
CA THR A 18 0.46 -2.78 8.20
C THR A 18 -0.16 -3.86 9.07
N LEU A 19 -1.28 -3.56 9.72
CA LEU A 19 -2.00 -4.56 10.48
C LEU A 19 -2.64 -5.56 9.52
N SER A 20 -2.64 -6.86 9.85
CA SER A 20 -3.20 -7.92 9.00
C SER A 20 -4.02 -8.91 9.81
N SER A 21 -5.16 -9.35 9.28
CA SER A 21 -5.97 -10.41 9.90
C SER A 21 -5.35 -11.80 9.76
N TYR A 22 -4.33 -11.93 8.91
CA TYR A 22 -3.67 -13.20 8.55
C TYR A 22 -2.28 -13.33 9.18
N VAL A 23 -2.00 -12.51 10.19
CA VAL A 23 -0.83 -12.65 11.06
C VAL A 23 -1.30 -12.54 12.49
N SER A 24 -0.60 -13.19 13.40
CA SER A 24 -1.02 -13.19 14.78
C SER A 24 -1.00 -11.79 15.40
N LYS A 25 -2.00 -11.46 16.22
CA LYS A 25 -2.14 -10.13 16.83
C LYS A 25 -0.92 -9.73 17.67
N HIS A 26 -0.26 -10.70 18.30
CA HIS A 26 0.94 -10.45 19.12
C HIS A 26 2.17 -10.06 18.30
N THR A 27 2.16 -10.28 16.98
CA THR A 27 3.27 -9.87 16.10
C THR A 27 3.02 -8.55 15.39
N HIS A 28 1.83 -7.95 15.54
CA HIS A 28 1.51 -6.67 14.91
C HIS A 28 2.48 -5.57 15.35
N VAL A 29 2.98 -4.80 14.39
CA VAL A 29 3.73 -3.58 14.67
C VAL A 29 2.80 -2.59 15.38
N LYS A 30 3.17 -2.16 16.59
CA LYS A 30 2.41 -1.14 17.33
C LYS A 30 2.48 0.20 16.59
N HIS A 31 1.35 0.88 16.45
CA HIS A 31 1.33 2.25 15.90
C HIS A 31 2.10 3.18 16.83
N ARG A 32 2.93 4.06 16.27
CA ARG A 32 3.75 4.99 17.06
C ARG A 32 2.93 6.03 17.82
N GLU A 33 1.87 6.55 17.20
CA GLU A 33 1.04 7.61 17.80
C GLU A 33 -0.20 7.06 18.53
N GLN A 34 -0.57 5.81 18.26
CA GLN A 34 -1.77 5.16 18.81
C GLN A 34 -1.46 3.70 19.13
N PRO A 35 -0.64 3.39 20.15
CA PRO A 35 -0.20 2.02 20.42
C PRO A 35 -1.34 1.00 20.63
N LYS A 36 -2.55 1.49 20.92
CA LYS A 36 -3.79 0.72 21.07
C LYS A 36 -4.55 0.49 19.75
N LEU A 37 -4.04 0.98 18.62
CA LEU A 37 -4.66 0.79 17.31
C LEU A 37 -4.75 -0.71 17.02
N LYS A 38 -5.98 -1.18 16.91
CA LYS A 38 -6.29 -2.55 16.53
C LYS A 38 -6.75 -2.58 15.08
N LEU A 39 -6.54 -3.72 14.43
CA LEU A 39 -7.18 -4.02 13.17
C LEU A 39 -8.70 -3.93 13.38
N ARG A 40 -9.38 -3.09 12.60
CA ARG A 40 -10.85 -3.01 12.64
C ARG A 40 -11.45 -4.31 12.13
N GLU A 41 -12.60 -4.67 12.67
CA GLU A 41 -13.37 -5.80 12.16
C GLU A 41 -13.71 -5.60 10.68
N GLY A 42 -13.79 -6.70 9.93
CA GLY A 42 -13.99 -6.67 8.47
C GLY A 42 -12.76 -6.31 7.64
N ASN A 43 -11.71 -5.70 8.21
CA ASN A 43 -10.48 -5.41 7.48
C ASN A 43 -9.56 -6.63 7.40
N ALA A 44 -9.05 -6.89 6.20
CA ALA A 44 -7.95 -7.82 5.97
C ALA A 44 -6.61 -7.16 6.23
N PHE A 45 -6.45 -5.93 5.73
CA PHE A 45 -5.27 -5.10 5.95
C PHE A 45 -5.68 -3.70 6.39
N GLN A 46 -4.89 -3.10 7.28
CA GLN A 46 -5.09 -1.72 7.72
C GLN A 46 -3.75 -1.02 7.85
N ALA A 47 -3.62 0.12 7.17
CA ALA A 47 -2.47 0.98 7.28
C ALA A 47 -2.32 1.42 8.73
N ILE A 48 -1.08 1.58 9.14
CA ILE A 48 -0.78 1.98 10.51
C ILE A 48 -1.26 3.42 10.77
N SER A 49 -1.25 4.32 9.76
CA SER A 49 -1.85 5.66 9.87
C SER A 49 -3.27 5.73 9.28
N LYS A 50 -4.15 6.57 9.85
CA LYS A 50 -5.44 6.91 9.24
C LYS A 50 -5.21 7.73 7.97
N PHE A 51 -5.80 7.33 6.85
CA PHE A 51 -5.75 8.08 5.61
C PHE A 51 -6.60 9.36 5.70
N SER A 52 -6.07 10.47 5.19
CA SER A 52 -6.78 11.74 5.00
C SER A 52 -6.40 12.30 3.63
N ALA A 53 -7.38 12.62 2.78
CA ALA A 53 -7.08 13.09 1.44
C ALA A 53 -6.27 14.40 1.45
N ALA A 54 -6.69 15.38 2.25
CA ALA A 54 -6.02 16.68 2.35
C ALA A 54 -4.53 16.54 2.76
N ARG A 55 -4.22 15.60 3.66
CA ARG A 55 -2.84 15.36 4.08
C ARG A 55 -2.10 14.50 3.07
N ASP A 56 -2.69 13.37 2.70
CA ASP A 56 -1.98 12.25 2.09
C ASP A 56 -1.97 12.30 0.56
N LEU A 57 -2.98 12.89 -0.11
CA LEU A 57 -3.02 13.06 -1.56
C LEU A 57 -2.09 14.18 -2.06
N THR A 58 -0.86 14.17 -1.56
CA THR A 58 0.19 15.10 -1.92
C THR A 58 1.36 14.30 -2.48
N ARG A 59 2.07 14.92 -3.43
CA ARG A 59 3.28 14.34 -4.01
C ARG A 59 4.28 13.90 -2.92
N VAL A 60 4.52 14.75 -1.94
CA VAL A 60 5.45 14.49 -0.82
C VAL A 60 5.07 13.23 -0.04
N ARG A 61 3.79 13.05 0.29
CA ARG A 61 3.34 11.91 1.11
C ARG A 61 3.39 10.60 0.34
N MET A 62 3.06 10.61 -0.95
CA MET A 62 3.16 9.44 -1.83
C MET A 62 4.63 9.05 -2.07
N GLU A 63 5.49 10.00 -2.42
CA GLU A 63 6.93 9.77 -2.61
C GLU A 63 7.57 9.14 -1.37
N ARG A 64 7.26 9.69 -0.20
CA ARG A 64 7.77 9.21 1.08
C ARG A 64 7.41 7.75 1.33
N HIS A 65 6.18 7.33 0.98
CA HIS A 65 5.77 5.93 1.10
C HIS A 65 6.61 5.01 0.20
N LEU A 66 6.90 5.46 -1.02
CA LEU A 66 7.67 4.68 -1.99
C LEU A 66 9.17 4.60 -1.63
N ARG A 67 9.69 5.54 -0.84
CA ARG A 67 11.08 5.54 -0.36
C ARG A 67 11.23 4.72 0.92
N TRP A 68 11.82 3.53 0.82
CA TRP A 68 11.98 2.57 1.92
C TRP A 68 12.63 3.11 3.21
N GLN A 69 13.52 4.09 3.13
CA GLN A 69 14.25 4.61 4.29
C GLN A 69 13.50 5.73 5.06
N GLN A 70 12.37 6.22 4.55
CA GLN A 70 11.65 7.35 5.15
C GLN A 70 10.54 6.90 6.11
N LYS A 71 10.90 6.09 7.11
CA LYS A 71 9.97 5.48 8.09
C LYS A 71 9.63 6.37 9.30
N ARG A 72 9.86 7.69 9.24
CA ARG A 72 9.71 8.58 10.42
C ARG A 72 8.25 8.68 10.86
N ASP A 73 7.35 9.02 9.94
CA ASP A 73 5.91 9.04 10.23
C ASP A 73 5.21 7.83 9.61
N PRO A 74 4.21 7.25 10.30
CA PRO A 74 3.42 6.14 9.79
C PRO A 74 2.87 6.42 8.38
N SER A 75 2.86 5.39 7.54
CA SER A 75 2.22 5.47 6.24
C SER A 75 0.73 5.14 6.35
N SER A 76 -0.09 5.89 5.62
CA SER A 76 -1.53 5.62 5.42
C SER A 76 -1.80 4.79 4.15
N TYR A 77 -0.76 4.31 3.49
CA TYR A 77 -0.85 3.53 2.26
C TYR A 77 -0.50 2.06 2.49
N ILE A 78 -1.11 1.21 1.67
CA ILE A 78 -0.91 -0.23 1.66
C ILE A 78 -0.47 -0.63 0.25
N SER A 79 0.80 -0.97 0.07
CA SER A 79 1.34 -1.45 -1.21
C SER A 79 0.74 -2.79 -1.64
N ALA A 80 0.42 -2.90 -2.93
CA ALA A 80 0.15 -4.13 -3.65
C ALA A 80 0.74 -4.06 -5.06
N PHE A 81 0.84 -5.19 -5.75
CA PHE A 81 1.39 -5.29 -7.10
C PHE A 81 0.32 -5.72 -8.09
N ASN A 82 0.33 -5.19 -9.31
CA ASN A 82 -0.61 -5.58 -10.37
C ASN A 82 -0.28 -6.92 -11.05
N CYS A 83 0.81 -7.58 -10.65
CA CYS A 83 1.20 -8.88 -11.17
C CYS A 83 1.90 -9.73 -10.10
N ILE A 84 1.55 -11.02 -10.05
CA ILE A 84 2.06 -11.98 -9.07
C ILE A 84 3.59 -12.10 -9.10
N ARG A 85 4.22 -11.99 -10.29
CA ARG A 85 5.67 -12.06 -10.45
C ARG A 85 6.41 -11.00 -9.61
N TYR A 86 5.88 -9.78 -9.53
CA TYR A 86 6.48 -8.72 -8.73
C TYR A 86 6.28 -8.94 -7.23
N ALA A 87 5.15 -9.51 -6.84
CA ALA A 87 4.92 -9.94 -5.46
C ALA A 87 5.89 -11.06 -5.05
N VAL A 88 6.11 -12.06 -5.91
CA VAL A 88 7.09 -13.14 -5.66
C VAL A 88 8.50 -12.57 -5.52
N ARG A 89 8.94 -11.70 -6.44
CA ARG A 89 10.25 -11.05 -6.34
C ARG A 89 10.41 -10.25 -5.04
N ARG A 90 9.34 -9.61 -4.56
CA ARG A 90 9.34 -8.90 -3.28
C ARG A 90 9.37 -9.86 -2.09
N ALA A 91 8.67 -10.99 -2.16
CA ALA A 91 8.74 -12.05 -1.16
C ALA A 91 10.15 -12.67 -1.06
N GLU A 92 10.78 -12.98 -2.19
CA GLU A 92 12.17 -13.44 -2.28
C GLU A 92 13.14 -12.42 -1.68
N PHE A 93 12.98 -11.13 -2.00
CA PHE A 93 13.79 -10.08 -1.40
C PHE A 93 13.70 -10.11 0.13
N HIS A 94 12.49 -10.18 0.69
CA HIS A 94 12.31 -10.24 2.14
C HIS A 94 12.88 -11.53 2.74
N SER A 95 12.71 -12.66 2.06
CA SER A 95 13.18 -13.97 2.52
C SER A 95 14.70 -14.13 2.47
N ASN A 96 15.37 -13.55 1.47
CA ASN A 96 16.81 -13.75 1.25
C ASN A 96 17.66 -12.61 1.83
N HIS A 97 17.17 -11.37 1.77
CA HIS A 97 17.97 -10.16 2.08
C HIS A 97 17.47 -9.42 3.33
N SER A 98 16.36 -9.86 3.94
CA SER A 98 15.78 -9.21 5.12
C SER A 98 15.17 -10.23 6.09
N GLN A 99 15.87 -11.35 6.33
CA GLN A 99 15.40 -12.41 7.24
C GLN A 99 15.16 -11.94 8.68
N ARG A 100 15.79 -10.83 9.09
CA ARG A 100 15.50 -10.16 10.38
C ARG A 100 14.06 -9.62 10.44
N ILE A 101 13.40 -9.43 9.30
CA ILE A 101 12.13 -8.70 9.15
C ILE A 101 10.98 -9.65 8.74
N GLY A 102 11.20 -10.65 7.89
CA GLY A 102 10.13 -11.56 7.45
C GLY A 102 10.57 -13.02 7.37
N GLN A 103 10.12 -13.85 8.31
CA GLN A 103 10.28 -15.30 8.25
C GLN A 103 8.98 -16.00 7.82
N ARG A 104 7.83 -15.35 7.99
CA ARG A 104 6.50 -15.90 7.72
C ARG A 104 5.83 -15.06 6.64
N ILE A 105 6.36 -15.21 5.43
CA ILE A 105 5.96 -14.39 4.29
C ILE A 105 4.75 -15.03 3.60
N SER A 106 3.78 -14.21 3.27
CA SER A 106 2.60 -14.60 2.50
C SER A 106 2.27 -13.54 1.46
N VAL A 107 1.52 -13.95 0.44
CA VAL A 107 0.98 -13.06 -0.59
C VAL A 107 -0.54 -13.18 -0.59
N ALA A 108 -1.23 -12.06 -0.40
CA ALA A 108 -2.67 -11.99 -0.57
C ALA A 108 -3.01 -11.70 -2.03
N LYS A 109 -3.91 -12.48 -2.61
CA LYS A 109 -4.56 -12.16 -3.89
C LYS A 109 -5.83 -11.36 -3.60
N ILE A 110 -5.91 -10.16 -4.16
CA ILE A 110 -6.95 -9.18 -3.88
C ILE A 110 -7.78 -8.98 -5.16
N SER A 111 -9.10 -9.08 -5.05
CA SER A 111 -10.04 -8.76 -6.12
C SER A 111 -10.09 -7.26 -6.36
N THR A 112 -10.08 -6.88 -7.63
CA THR A 112 -10.37 -5.51 -8.10
C THR A 112 -11.78 -5.39 -8.69
N SER A 113 -12.60 -6.44 -8.56
CA SER A 113 -14.01 -6.39 -8.97
C SER A 113 -14.71 -5.21 -8.31
N GLY A 114 -15.58 -4.54 -9.07
CA GLY A 114 -16.25 -3.33 -8.63
C GLY A 114 -15.38 -2.06 -8.57
N LEU A 115 -14.05 -2.12 -8.77
CA LEU A 115 -13.26 -0.89 -8.87
C LEU A 115 -13.53 -0.22 -10.22
N ILE A 116 -13.87 1.06 -10.18
CA ILE A 116 -14.02 1.92 -11.35
C ILE A 116 -13.02 3.09 -11.29
N ALA A 117 -12.67 3.62 -12.46
CA ALA A 117 -11.78 4.76 -12.55
C ALA A 117 -12.49 6.02 -12.05
N ALA A 118 -11.77 6.83 -11.28
CA ALA A 118 -12.21 8.11 -10.75
C ALA A 118 -11.07 9.13 -10.79
N THR A 119 -11.42 10.41 -10.69
CA THR A 119 -10.43 11.50 -10.65
C THR A 119 -10.69 12.35 -9.43
N VAL A 120 -9.72 12.44 -8.52
CA VAL A 120 -9.75 13.42 -7.43
C VAL A 120 -9.24 14.75 -7.97
N ARG A 121 -10.05 15.79 -7.84
CA ARG A 121 -9.69 17.16 -8.22
C ARG A 121 -9.32 17.95 -6.98
N GLY A 122 -8.31 18.81 -7.09
CA GLY A 122 -7.93 19.72 -6.02
C GLY A 122 -6.95 20.77 -6.52
N THR A 123 -6.57 21.68 -5.62
CA THR A 123 -5.56 22.71 -5.89
C THR A 123 -4.31 22.39 -5.07
N LEU A 124 -3.15 22.40 -5.72
CA LEU A 124 -1.86 22.20 -5.10
C LEU A 124 -1.13 23.54 -4.98
N GLU A 125 -0.66 23.85 -3.78
CA GLU A 125 0.27 24.95 -3.53
C GLU A 125 1.71 24.40 -3.55
N GLU A 126 2.56 24.97 -4.40
CA GLU A 126 3.97 24.64 -4.55
C GLU A 126 4.82 25.85 -4.18
N THR A 127 5.67 25.69 -3.16
CA THR A 127 6.68 26.68 -2.78
C THR A 127 8.00 26.35 -3.46
N VAL A 128 8.48 27.26 -4.31
CA VAL A 128 9.79 27.17 -4.97
C VAL A 128 10.76 28.11 -4.27
N LEU A 129 11.80 27.54 -3.65
CA LEU A 129 12.95 28.30 -3.15
C LEU A 129 13.98 28.39 -4.26
N THR A 130 14.16 29.58 -4.81
CA THR A 130 15.21 29.83 -5.82
C THR A 130 16.40 30.49 -5.14
N THR A 131 17.54 29.82 -5.20
CA THR A 131 18.81 30.30 -4.66
C THR A 131 19.71 30.76 -5.80
N TRP A 132 20.17 32.00 -5.72
CA TRP A 132 21.14 32.57 -6.65
C TRP A 132 22.45 32.81 -5.90
N LYS A 133 23.58 32.51 -6.54
CA LYS A 133 24.90 32.81 -6.00
C LYS A 133 25.47 33.95 -6.83
N ASP A 134 25.43 35.15 -6.26
CA ASP A 134 26.04 36.33 -6.87
C ASP A 134 27.50 36.41 -6.41
N SER A 135 28.43 36.57 -7.36
CA SER A 135 29.86 36.70 -7.07
C SER A 135 30.20 37.92 -6.22
N LEU A 136 29.32 38.93 -6.16
CA LEU A 136 29.54 40.19 -5.42
C LEU A 136 28.68 40.32 -4.15
N LEU A 137 27.46 39.77 -4.13
CA LEU A 137 26.48 39.97 -3.05
C LEU A 137 26.23 38.73 -2.17
N GLY A 138 26.92 37.62 -2.44
CA GLY A 138 26.76 36.38 -1.69
C GLY A 138 25.55 35.55 -2.14
N LYS A 139 24.98 34.76 -1.23
CA LYS A 139 23.84 33.86 -1.52
C LYS A 139 22.54 34.63 -1.32
N THR A 140 21.76 34.81 -2.38
CA THR A 140 20.43 35.41 -2.33
C THR A 140 19.37 34.31 -2.49
N GLU A 141 18.32 34.37 -1.67
CA GLU A 141 17.22 33.42 -1.70
C GLU A 141 15.92 34.15 -2.00
N SER A 142 15.11 33.60 -2.90
CA SER A 142 13.77 34.09 -3.22
C SER A 142 12.78 32.95 -3.09
N VAL A 143 11.65 33.21 -2.43
CA VAL A 143 10.57 32.23 -2.24
C VAL A 143 9.41 32.64 -3.12
N THR A 144 9.02 31.77 -4.04
CA THR A 144 7.82 31.95 -4.86
C THR A 144 6.80 30.89 -4.48
N VAL A 145 5.58 31.29 -4.19
CA VAL A 145 4.44 30.38 -3.97
C VAL A 145 3.60 30.39 -5.23
N THR A 146 3.36 29.22 -5.81
CA THR A 146 2.51 29.04 -6.99
C THR A 146 1.39 28.06 -6.66
N THR A 147 0.21 28.29 -7.23
CA THR A 147 -0.91 27.35 -7.12
C THR A 147 -1.26 26.80 -8.50
N ARG A 148 -1.69 25.55 -8.54
CA ARG A 148 -2.20 24.93 -9.77
C ARG A 148 -3.21 23.84 -9.47
N ASP A 149 -4.15 23.66 -10.38
CA ASP A 149 -5.12 22.57 -10.28
C ASP A 149 -4.45 21.22 -10.61
N VAL A 150 -4.79 20.23 -9.80
CA VAL A 150 -4.31 18.86 -9.92
C VAL A 150 -5.47 17.88 -10.10
N GLN A 151 -5.22 16.90 -10.95
CA GLN A 151 -6.10 15.78 -11.22
C GLN A 151 -5.34 14.51 -10.85
N ILE A 152 -5.82 13.84 -9.81
CA ILE A 152 -5.19 12.64 -9.28
C ILE A 152 -6.03 11.45 -9.73
N PRO A 153 -5.50 10.59 -10.64
CA PRO A 153 -6.19 9.38 -11.03
C PRO A 153 -6.28 8.44 -9.83
N ALA A 154 -7.47 7.88 -9.64
CA ALA A 154 -7.79 6.98 -8.55
C ALA A 154 -8.76 5.90 -9.02
N TRP A 155 -8.90 4.87 -8.21
CA TRP A 155 -9.89 3.81 -8.41
C TRP A 155 -10.68 3.64 -7.13
N VAL A 156 -12.01 3.66 -7.22
CA VAL A 156 -12.91 3.50 -6.08
C VAL A 156 -13.90 2.39 -6.38
N HIS A 157 -14.46 1.78 -5.34
CA HIS A 157 -15.51 0.79 -5.53
C HIS A 157 -16.79 1.48 -6.04
N GLU A 158 -17.48 0.85 -6.99
CA GLU A 158 -18.69 1.37 -7.62
C GLU A 158 -19.81 1.67 -6.61
N SER A 159 -19.86 0.94 -5.49
CA SER A 159 -20.80 1.20 -4.39
C SER A 159 -20.62 2.55 -3.69
N ALA A 160 -19.52 3.26 -3.94
CA ALA A 160 -19.33 4.62 -3.43
C ALA A 160 -19.96 5.68 -4.33
N ILE A 161 -20.30 5.30 -5.57
CA ILE A 161 -20.78 6.21 -6.59
C ILE A 161 -22.31 6.30 -6.48
N PRO A 162 -22.87 7.51 -6.45
CA PRO A 162 -24.31 7.72 -6.51
C PRO A 162 -24.91 7.16 -7.80
N ASP A 163 -26.18 6.76 -7.78
CA ASP A 163 -26.87 6.17 -8.93
C ASP A 163 -26.93 7.11 -10.15
N ASP A 164 -26.91 8.42 -9.92
CA ASP A 164 -26.87 9.46 -10.97
C ASP A 164 -25.46 9.75 -11.49
N ALA A 165 -24.45 9.01 -11.02
CA ALA A 165 -23.03 9.20 -11.31
C ALA A 165 -22.51 10.61 -10.97
N ALA A 166 -23.17 11.33 -10.06
CA ALA A 166 -22.71 12.62 -9.59
C ALA A 166 -21.33 12.52 -8.91
N ALA A 167 -20.57 13.61 -8.99
CA ALA A 167 -19.31 13.73 -8.27
C ALA A 167 -19.56 13.67 -6.76
N ILE A 168 -18.78 12.85 -6.05
CA ILE A 168 -18.80 12.78 -4.59
C ILE A 168 -17.65 13.57 -3.97
N SER A 169 -17.88 14.11 -2.78
CA SER A 169 -16.84 14.68 -1.96
C SER A 169 -15.96 13.59 -1.34
N VAL A 170 -14.77 13.98 -0.88
CA VAL A 170 -13.86 13.08 -0.15
C VAL A 170 -14.52 12.55 1.13
N GLU A 171 -15.33 13.38 1.79
CA GLU A 171 -16.05 13.04 3.03
C GLU A 171 -17.15 12.02 2.76
N GLN A 172 -17.87 12.15 1.64
CA GLN A 172 -18.85 11.16 1.18
C GLN A 172 -18.15 9.83 0.86
N LEU A 173 -17.02 9.85 0.15
CA LEU A 173 -16.22 8.66 -0.10
C LEU A 173 -15.75 8.01 1.21
N ALA A 174 -15.26 8.80 2.17
CA ALA A 174 -14.83 8.29 3.47
C ALA A 174 -15.98 7.66 4.27
N THR A 175 -17.18 8.26 4.20
CA THR A 175 -18.39 7.76 4.87
C THR A 175 -18.92 6.47 4.22
N SER A 176 -18.75 6.31 2.90
CA SER A 176 -19.15 5.08 2.19
C SER A 176 -18.38 3.83 2.63
N GLY A 177 -17.22 4.00 3.28
CA GLY A 177 -16.33 2.91 3.64
C GLY A 177 -15.58 2.29 2.45
N ALA A 178 -15.80 2.79 1.23
CA ALA A 178 -15.09 2.31 0.05
C ALA A 178 -13.60 2.63 0.10
N VAL A 179 -12.81 1.71 -0.45
CA VAL A 179 -11.36 1.89 -0.54
C VAL A 179 -11.00 2.58 -1.84
N MET A 180 -10.24 3.67 -1.70
CA MET A 180 -9.57 4.30 -2.82
C MET A 180 -8.21 3.65 -3.08
N TRP A 181 -7.93 3.39 -4.35
CA TRP A 181 -6.66 2.87 -4.84
C TRP A 181 -6.00 3.85 -5.78
N LEU A 182 -4.66 3.90 -5.75
CA LEU A 182 -3.86 4.72 -6.64
C LEU A 182 -2.86 3.84 -7.40
N SER A 183 -2.84 3.96 -8.73
CA SER A 183 -1.83 3.30 -9.57
C SER A 183 -0.59 4.19 -9.67
N ILE A 184 0.59 3.67 -9.33
CA ILE A 184 1.83 4.44 -9.47
C ILE A 184 2.09 4.81 -10.93
N THR A 185 1.74 3.94 -11.89
CA THR A 185 1.86 4.26 -13.32
C THR A 185 1.03 5.48 -13.69
N GLU A 186 -0.22 5.55 -13.23
CA GLU A 186 -1.13 6.65 -13.57
C GLU A 186 -0.73 7.95 -12.86
N LEU A 187 -0.30 7.87 -11.59
CA LEU A 187 0.22 9.02 -10.84
C LEU A 187 1.49 9.63 -11.46
N ARG A 188 2.30 8.82 -12.15
CA ARG A 188 3.48 9.32 -12.90
C ARG A 188 3.09 10.08 -14.16
N LEU A 189 1.98 9.70 -14.79
CA LEU A 189 1.46 10.30 -16.01
C LEU A 189 0.51 11.48 -15.73
N SER A 190 0.01 11.61 -14.50
CA SER A 190 -0.85 12.71 -14.10
C SER A 190 -0.09 14.02 -13.93
N ASN A 191 -0.84 15.12 -13.85
CA ASN A 191 -0.26 16.42 -13.58
C ASN A 191 0.25 16.57 -12.12
N LEU A 192 0.02 15.60 -11.22
CA LEU A 192 0.67 15.56 -9.90
C LEU A 192 2.16 15.17 -10.02
N LYS A 193 2.54 14.43 -11.08
CA LYS A 193 3.92 14.03 -11.41
C LYS A 193 4.66 13.39 -10.23
N VAL A 194 4.08 12.37 -9.60
CA VAL A 194 4.71 11.69 -8.45
C VAL A 194 5.97 10.95 -8.94
N PRO A 195 7.19 11.31 -8.49
CA PRO A 195 8.39 10.59 -8.87
C PRO A 195 8.45 9.29 -8.08
N ALA A 196 8.32 8.18 -8.78
CA ALA A 196 8.64 6.87 -8.26
C ALA A 196 10.00 6.45 -8.81
N THR A 197 10.84 5.83 -7.98
CA THR A 197 12.07 5.20 -8.44
C THR A 197 11.77 4.10 -9.47
N LYS A 198 12.73 3.80 -10.36
CA LYS A 198 12.59 2.66 -11.28
C LYS A 198 12.27 1.39 -10.48
N GLY A 199 11.26 0.62 -10.91
CA GLY A 199 10.84 -0.63 -10.27
C GLY A 199 9.52 -0.57 -9.49
N HIS A 200 8.90 0.61 -9.36
CA HIS A 200 7.60 0.78 -8.69
C HIS A 200 6.42 0.88 -9.68
N ASP A 201 6.66 0.74 -10.98
CA ASP A 201 5.65 0.92 -12.04
C ASP A 201 4.50 -0.08 -11.99
N TYR A 202 4.64 -1.12 -11.18
CA TYR A 202 3.67 -2.19 -10.99
C TYR A 202 2.94 -2.08 -9.66
N GLU A 203 3.27 -1.06 -8.86
CA GLU A 203 2.77 -0.87 -7.51
C GLU A 203 1.45 -0.08 -7.53
N TRP A 204 0.56 -0.49 -6.64
CA TRP A 204 -0.73 0.10 -6.37
C TRP A 204 -0.83 0.39 -4.88
N LEU A 205 -1.41 1.53 -4.52
CA LEU A 205 -1.53 1.98 -3.15
C LEU A 205 -2.99 1.96 -2.72
N ALA A 206 -3.35 1.09 -1.79
CA ALA A 206 -4.63 1.18 -1.09
C ALA A 206 -4.56 2.31 -0.05
N CYS A 207 -5.56 3.17 -0.03
CA CYS A 207 -5.65 4.30 0.89
C CYS A 207 -6.35 3.87 2.19
N GLY A 208 -5.56 3.55 3.22
CA GLY A 208 -6.04 3.29 4.58
C GLY A 208 -6.31 1.81 4.90
N ALA A 209 -7.15 1.11 4.15
CA ALA A 209 -7.53 -0.28 4.47
C ALA A 209 -7.80 -1.13 3.23
N ILE A 210 -7.86 -2.45 3.42
CA ILE A 210 -8.34 -3.43 2.43
C ILE A 210 -9.33 -4.36 3.16
N PRO A 211 -10.61 -4.42 2.75
CA PRO A 211 -11.61 -5.32 3.31
C PRO A 211 -11.28 -6.80 3.11
N LYS A 212 -11.72 -7.65 4.04
CA LYS A 212 -11.66 -9.12 3.91
C LYS A 212 -12.45 -9.64 2.72
N SER A 213 -13.59 -9.00 2.40
CA SER A 213 -14.41 -9.34 1.23
C SER A 213 -13.65 -9.27 -0.09
N ASN A 214 -12.57 -8.48 -0.16
CA ASN A 214 -11.76 -8.35 -1.36
C ASN A 214 -10.63 -9.37 -1.42
N ILE A 215 -10.37 -10.13 -0.34
CA ILE A 215 -9.30 -11.14 -0.33
C ILE A 215 -9.83 -12.43 -0.93
N ILE A 216 -9.24 -12.85 -2.04
CA ILE A 216 -9.59 -14.11 -2.70
C ILE A 216 -8.90 -15.28 -2.01
N ARG A 217 -7.62 -15.13 -1.67
CA ARG A 217 -6.83 -16.14 -0.96
C ARG A 217 -5.53 -15.57 -0.42
N ILE A 218 -4.99 -16.27 0.58
CA ILE A 218 -3.63 -16.09 1.09
C ILE A 218 -2.77 -17.26 0.64
N MET A 219 -1.60 -16.93 0.09
CA MET A 219 -0.66 -17.88 -0.50
C MET A 219 0.66 -17.81 0.28
N PRO A 220 1.08 -18.88 0.99
CA PRO A 220 2.34 -18.86 1.74
C PRO A 220 3.54 -18.90 0.80
N PHE A 221 4.57 -18.12 1.12
CA PHE A 221 5.89 -18.22 0.51
C PHE A 221 6.83 -18.95 1.46
N ASP A 222 7.28 -20.14 1.09
CA ASP A 222 8.09 -21.00 1.98
C ASP A 222 9.56 -20.57 2.10
N GLY A 223 9.98 -19.55 1.33
CA GLY A 223 11.37 -19.11 1.20
C GLY A 223 11.99 -19.43 -0.15
N THR A 224 11.32 -20.24 -0.96
CA THR A 224 11.70 -20.63 -2.32
C THR A 224 10.54 -20.51 -3.30
N THR A 225 9.35 -20.95 -2.89
CA THR A 225 8.17 -21.11 -3.75
C THR A 225 6.96 -20.44 -3.12
N LEU A 226 6.19 -19.75 -3.95
CA LEU A 226 4.86 -19.25 -3.57
C LEU A 226 3.82 -20.34 -3.84
N HIS A 227 3.26 -20.91 -2.79
CA HIS A 227 2.24 -21.95 -2.91
C HIS A 227 0.88 -21.30 -3.11
N GLN A 228 0.35 -21.36 -4.34
CA GLN A 228 -0.90 -20.68 -4.68
C GLN A 228 -2.15 -21.43 -4.20
N GLU A 229 -2.01 -22.73 -3.93
CA GLU A 229 -3.07 -23.67 -3.57
C GLU A 229 -2.55 -24.73 -2.58
N GLN A 230 -3.47 -25.34 -1.84
CA GLN A 230 -3.13 -26.41 -0.91
C GLN A 230 -2.74 -27.67 -1.68
N GLY A 231 -1.46 -28.01 -1.60
CA GLY A 231 -0.95 -29.29 -2.09
C GLY A 231 -1.03 -30.41 -1.05
N PRO A 232 -0.56 -31.62 -1.40
CA PRO A 232 -0.55 -32.78 -0.50
C PRO A 232 0.51 -32.67 0.61
N LYS A 233 1.50 -31.78 0.45
CA LYS A 233 2.59 -31.57 1.42
C LYS A 233 2.29 -30.38 2.32
N VAL A 234 2.63 -30.52 3.59
CA VAL A 234 2.60 -29.40 4.55
C VAL A 234 3.63 -28.35 4.13
N VAL A 235 3.19 -27.10 3.99
CA VAL A 235 4.06 -25.97 3.67
C VAL A 235 4.74 -25.49 4.96
N ARG A 236 6.08 -25.47 4.97
CA ARG A 236 6.91 -25.03 6.10
C ARG A 236 7.67 -23.77 5.73
N SER A 237 7.93 -22.88 6.69
CA SER A 237 8.85 -21.76 6.42
C SER A 237 10.30 -22.25 6.48
N LEU A 238 10.93 -22.39 5.31
CA LEU A 238 12.28 -22.98 5.16
C LEU A 238 13.40 -22.09 5.70
N ARG A 239 13.12 -20.80 5.89
CA ARG A 239 14.09 -19.81 6.38
C ARG A 239 13.83 -19.39 7.84
N SER A 240 12.80 -19.92 8.47
CA SER A 240 12.54 -19.64 9.89
C SER A 240 13.40 -20.52 10.78
N ARG A 241 13.75 -20.00 11.96
CA ARG A 241 14.42 -20.78 13.02
C ARG A 241 13.47 -21.73 13.73
N GLU A 242 12.18 -21.43 13.68
CA GLU A 242 11.12 -22.19 14.35
C GLU A 242 10.33 -23.00 13.32
N PRO A 243 9.71 -24.13 13.71
CA PRO A 243 9.00 -25.03 12.80
C PRO A 243 7.61 -24.52 12.40
N TRP A 244 7.54 -23.32 11.82
CA TRP A 244 6.29 -22.73 11.34
C TRP A 244 5.73 -23.52 10.15
N VAL A 245 4.44 -23.84 10.24
CA VAL A 245 3.65 -24.46 9.18
C VAL A 245 2.52 -23.53 8.76
N PHE A 246 2.15 -23.54 7.49
CA PHE A 246 0.98 -22.77 7.04
C PHE A 246 -0.30 -23.58 7.24
N ASP A 247 -1.24 -23.02 8.00
CA ASP A 247 -2.60 -23.52 8.16
C ASP A 247 -3.48 -22.93 7.04
N TRP A 248 -3.93 -23.77 6.13
CA TRP A 248 -4.75 -23.38 4.99
C TRP A 248 -6.19 -23.00 5.37
N GLN A 249 -6.71 -23.55 6.47
CA GLN A 249 -8.05 -23.22 6.96
C GLN A 249 -8.06 -21.83 7.61
N GLN A 250 -7.05 -21.54 8.44
CA GLN A 250 -6.89 -20.22 9.07
C GLN A 250 -6.25 -19.19 8.13
N GLN A 251 -5.62 -19.64 7.04
CA GLN A 251 -4.83 -18.82 6.13
C GLN A 251 -3.67 -18.09 6.82
N MET A 252 -3.02 -18.77 7.77
CA MET A 252 -2.01 -18.20 8.66
C MET A 252 -0.83 -19.14 8.89
N TRP A 253 0.34 -18.57 9.15
CA TRP A 253 1.47 -19.32 9.69
C TRP A 253 1.22 -19.60 11.18
N ILE A 254 1.28 -20.88 11.57
CA ILE A 254 1.14 -21.34 12.96
C ILE A 254 2.40 -22.09 13.42
N LEU A 255 2.72 -21.95 14.70
CA LEU A 255 3.84 -22.65 15.30
C LEU A 255 3.37 -24.07 15.62
N ARG A 256 4.01 -25.07 15.03
CA ARG A 256 3.75 -26.47 15.38
C ARG A 256 4.71 -26.87 16.50
N ALA A 257 4.16 -27.25 17.64
CA ALA A 257 4.92 -27.90 18.72
C ALA A 257 5.48 -29.24 18.25
#